data_AF-A0A816GIW4-F1
#
_entry.id   AF-A0A816GIW4-F1
#
_cell.length_a   1.000
_cell.length_b   1.000
_cell.length_c   1.000
_cell.angle_alpha   90.00
_cell.angle_beta   90.00
_cell.angle_gamma   90.00
#
_symmetry.space_group_name_H-M   'P 1'
#
loop_
_entity.id
_entity.type
_entity.pdbx_description
1 polymer ?
#
loop_
_entity_poly.entity_id
_entity_poly.type
_entity_poly.pdbx_seq_one_letter_code
_entity_poly.pdbx_strand_id
1 'polypeptide(L)'
;MVKWKLGTTLLIVLIILTYLTSQLKQQLHDLTLFSREHPVTVLVFIHIQKTAGSTFERSIVRRLNFDSQPSCRCPTMPKQNQTNRPAIKLRCDCSRNNEPWLISRFSVGWLCGVHADWITYHRCLPTKMNFDYGLNQRKFLYATLLREPVSRFISEYLHNLRGATWLSERLPCHKAQQLRHQNSCWKNTNLTGFIRCPFNSAINRQTRMLSSSIRNCQSPSFTYSDLIDLSSAKRNLESMEFFGLTEHIHLSQRLFEQTSYCKLFRICSFQFYLEQDVRNNQTNDYLEKILTSVERTHLRQINSDDVELYDFAKKLFFQRTCQILGVACS
;
A
#
# COMPACT_ATOMS: atom_id res chain seq x y z
N MET A 1 -59.49 38.66 23.21
CA MET A 1 -58.98 38.53 21.82
C MET A 1 -57.49 38.15 21.69
N VAL A 2 -56.75 37.83 22.77
CA VAL A 2 -55.28 37.57 22.69
C VAL A 2 -54.89 36.09 22.59
N LYS A 3 -55.75 35.14 23.01
CA LYS A 3 -55.42 33.70 23.06
C LYS A 3 -55.36 32.99 21.68
N TRP A 4 -56.08 33.49 20.67
CA TRP A 4 -56.11 32.88 19.33
C TRP A 4 -54.84 33.15 18.51
N LYS A 5 -54.14 34.26 18.77
CA LYS A 5 -52.90 34.62 18.05
C LYS A 5 -51.71 33.74 18.43
N LEU A 6 -51.65 33.25 19.68
CA LEU A 6 -50.55 32.39 20.17
C LEU A 6 -50.65 30.96 19.59
N GLY A 7 -51.87 30.40 19.53
CA GLY A 7 -52.08 29.06 18.97
C GLY A 7 -51.81 28.99 17.46
N THR A 8 -52.16 30.04 16.72
CA THR A 8 -51.88 30.14 15.28
C THR A 8 -50.39 30.33 14.99
N THR A 9 -49.67 31.15 15.77
CA THR A 9 -48.21 31.27 15.61
C THR A 9 -47.48 29.97 15.95
N LEU A 10 -47.87 29.28 17.02
CA LEU A 10 -47.26 27.98 17.37
C LEU A 10 -47.46 26.93 16.28
N LEU A 11 -48.67 26.89 15.69
CA LEU A 11 -49.01 25.98 14.60
C LEU A 11 -48.19 26.29 13.33
N ILE A 12 -48.05 27.57 12.97
CA ILE A 12 -47.23 28.00 11.82
C ILE A 12 -45.76 27.62 12.01
N VAL A 13 -45.21 27.82 13.22
CA VAL A 13 -43.82 27.44 13.53
C VAL A 13 -43.64 25.92 13.41
N LEU A 14 -44.59 25.12 13.91
CA LEU A 14 -44.56 23.66 13.79
C LEU A 14 -44.59 23.21 12.32
N ILE A 15 -45.46 23.82 11.51
CA ILE A 15 -45.55 23.52 10.07
C ILE A 15 -44.22 23.85 9.37
N ILE A 16 -43.65 25.04 9.64
CA ILE A 16 -42.35 25.44 9.06
C ILE A 16 -41.24 24.48 9.50
N LEU A 17 -41.20 24.07 10.78
CA LEU A 17 -40.19 23.15 11.30
C LEU A 17 -40.31 21.75 10.67
N THR A 18 -41.54 21.23 10.52
CA THR A 18 -41.78 19.94 9.84
C THR A 18 -41.43 20.00 8.36
N TYR A 19 -41.74 21.11 7.68
CA TYR A 19 -41.36 21.33 6.29
C TYR A 19 -39.84 21.40 6.11
N LEU A 20 -39.15 22.19 6.94
CA LEU A 20 -37.69 22.31 6.90
C LEU A 20 -36.99 20.99 7.21
N THR A 21 -37.46 20.23 8.20
CA THR A 21 -36.90 18.90 8.51
C THR A 21 -37.16 17.88 7.40
N SER A 22 -38.31 17.95 6.72
CA SER A 22 -38.59 17.14 5.54
C SER A 22 -37.65 17.48 4.38
N GLN A 23 -37.45 18.77 4.10
CA GLN A 23 -36.52 19.25 3.07
C GLN A 23 -35.08 18.82 3.37
N LEU A 24 -34.65 18.93 4.62
CA LEU A 24 -33.31 18.49 5.03
C LEU A 24 -33.13 16.97 4.88
N LYS A 25 -34.16 16.18 5.23
CA LYS A 25 -34.16 14.72 5.01
C LYS A 25 -34.11 14.37 3.52
N GLN A 26 -34.84 15.08 2.68
CA GLN A 26 -34.84 14.89 1.24
C GLN A 26 -33.45 15.20 0.65
N GLN A 27 -32.85 16.33 1.00
CA GLN A 27 -31.49 16.68 0.57
C GLN A 27 -30.45 15.67 1.06
N LEU A 28 -30.56 15.19 2.30
CA LEU A 28 -29.68 14.16 2.83
C LEU A 28 -29.86 12.83 2.08
N HIS A 29 -31.11 12.46 1.78
CA HIS A 29 -31.43 11.26 1.00
C HIS A 29 -30.87 11.34 -0.42
N ASP A 30 -31.04 12.48 -1.10
CA ASP A 30 -30.55 12.71 -2.46
C ASP A 30 -29.01 12.73 -2.50
N LEU A 31 -28.35 13.32 -1.50
CA LEU A 31 -26.90 13.23 -1.34
C LEU A 31 -26.42 11.79 -1.10
N THR A 32 -27.16 11.00 -0.31
CA THR A 32 -26.82 9.59 -0.10
C THR A 32 -27.07 8.72 -1.34
N LEU A 33 -28.09 9.03 -2.15
CA LEU A 33 -28.34 8.37 -3.43
C LEU A 33 -27.27 8.74 -4.47
N PHE A 34 -26.91 10.01 -4.58
CA PHE A 34 -25.84 10.46 -5.47
C PHE A 34 -24.49 9.83 -5.12
N SER A 35 -24.16 9.74 -3.82
CA SER A 35 -22.96 9.02 -3.37
C SER A 35 -23.03 7.51 -3.66
N ARG A 36 -24.22 6.91 -3.74
CA ARG A 36 -24.41 5.50 -4.13
C ARG A 36 -24.22 5.27 -5.63
N GLU A 37 -24.52 6.25 -6.48
CA GLU A 37 -24.33 6.11 -7.93
C GLU A 37 -22.88 6.36 -8.38
N HIS A 38 -22.10 7.11 -7.60
CA HIS A 38 -20.70 7.44 -7.92
C HIS A 38 -19.76 7.21 -6.73
N PRO A 39 -19.28 5.97 -6.52
CA PRO A 39 -18.39 5.66 -5.41
C PRO A 39 -17.05 6.39 -5.56
N VAL A 40 -16.56 6.94 -4.46
CA VAL A 40 -15.27 7.62 -4.43
C VAL A 40 -14.16 6.60 -4.59
N THR A 41 -13.34 6.77 -5.62
CA THR A 41 -12.25 5.84 -5.91
C THR A 41 -11.00 6.26 -5.15
N VAL A 42 -10.40 5.31 -4.42
CA VAL A 42 -9.22 5.53 -3.59
C VAL A 42 -8.16 4.49 -3.93
N LEU A 43 -6.97 4.95 -4.33
CA LEU A 43 -5.83 4.08 -4.60
C LEU A 43 -5.10 3.74 -3.29
N VAL A 44 -4.84 2.47 -3.04
CA VAL A 44 -4.22 1.95 -1.81
C VAL A 44 -2.90 1.29 -2.17
N PHE A 45 -1.80 1.83 -1.66
CA PHE A 45 -0.47 1.30 -1.92
C PHE A 45 0.01 0.37 -0.80
N ILE A 46 0.07 -0.93 -1.08
CA ILE A 46 0.62 -1.94 -0.17
C ILE A 46 2.14 -1.93 -0.28
N HIS A 47 2.79 -1.35 0.73
CA HIS A 47 4.25 -1.24 0.77
C HIS A 47 4.89 -2.50 1.34
N ILE A 48 5.31 -3.42 0.47
CA ILE A 48 6.13 -4.57 0.86
C ILE A 48 7.57 -4.11 1.14
N GLN A 49 8.17 -4.60 2.23
CA GLN A 49 9.53 -4.21 2.59
C GLN A 49 10.52 -4.56 1.48
N LYS A 50 11.40 -3.60 1.19
CA LYS A 50 12.58 -3.75 0.32
C LYS A 50 12.31 -3.92 -1.18
N THR A 51 11.10 -3.59 -1.63
CA THR A 51 10.69 -3.55 -3.05
C THR A 51 10.73 -2.15 -3.66
N ALA A 52 11.67 -1.29 -3.20
CA ALA A 52 11.77 0.11 -3.62
C ALA A 52 10.50 0.98 -3.42
N GLY A 53 9.51 0.52 -2.65
CA GLY A 53 8.27 1.27 -2.36
C GLY A 53 8.50 2.71 -1.88
N SER A 54 9.52 2.93 -1.04
CA SER A 54 9.84 4.29 -0.56
C SER A 54 10.21 5.26 -1.70
N THR A 55 10.89 4.77 -2.74
CA THR A 55 11.29 5.58 -3.89
C THR A 55 10.08 5.81 -4.80
N PHE A 56 9.30 4.77 -5.05
CA PHE A 56 8.16 4.82 -5.96
C PHE A 56 6.99 5.66 -5.41
N GLU A 57 6.59 5.44 -4.15
CA GLU A 57 5.53 6.25 -3.53
C GLU A 57 5.91 7.74 -3.44
N ARG A 58 7.20 8.05 -3.19
CA ARG A 58 7.68 9.44 -3.26
C ARG A 58 7.55 10.02 -4.66
N SER A 59 7.80 9.20 -5.69
CA SER A 59 7.58 9.60 -7.08
C SER A 59 6.11 9.91 -7.32
N ILE A 60 5.19 9.06 -6.84
CA ILE A 60 3.74 9.30 -6.96
C ILE A 60 3.38 10.65 -6.33
N VAL A 61 3.67 10.85 -5.04
CA VAL A 61 3.18 12.05 -4.33
C VAL A 61 3.90 13.34 -4.73
N ARG A 62 5.11 13.30 -5.29
CA ARG A 62 5.88 14.51 -5.64
C ARG A 62 5.97 14.80 -7.13
N ARG A 63 5.70 13.83 -7.99
CA ARG A 63 5.99 13.95 -9.43
C ARG A 63 4.79 13.60 -10.32
N LEU A 64 3.78 12.91 -9.81
CA LEU A 64 2.58 12.63 -10.60
C LEU A 64 1.73 13.89 -10.70
N ASN A 65 1.31 14.22 -11.92
CA ASN A 65 0.41 15.33 -12.22
C ASN A 65 -0.93 14.80 -12.75
N PHE A 66 -2.01 15.49 -12.36
CA PHE A 66 -3.33 15.35 -12.95
C PHE A 66 -3.68 16.66 -13.67
N ASP A 67 -4.04 16.59 -14.96
CA ASP A 67 -4.44 17.77 -15.76
C ASP A 67 -3.44 18.93 -15.65
N SER A 68 -2.14 18.61 -15.76
CA SER A 68 -1.00 19.53 -15.66
C SER A 68 -0.81 20.20 -14.28
N GLN A 69 -1.47 19.69 -13.22
CA GLN A 69 -1.30 20.14 -11.85
C GLN A 69 -0.75 19.02 -10.96
N PRO A 70 0.04 19.32 -9.91
CA PRO A 70 0.50 18.31 -8.97
C PRO A 70 -0.66 17.52 -8.35
N SER A 71 -0.55 16.19 -8.37
CA SER A 71 -1.58 15.29 -7.80
C SER A 71 -1.68 15.38 -6.27
N CYS A 72 -0.61 15.81 -5.61
CA CYS A 72 -0.55 16.07 -4.18
C CYS A 72 0.19 17.37 -3.86
N ARG A 73 -0.13 17.96 -2.72
CA ARG A 73 0.57 19.13 -2.16
C ARG A 73 1.57 18.66 -1.11
N CYS A 74 2.85 18.73 -1.44
CA CYS A 74 3.92 18.32 -0.54
C CYS A 74 4.60 19.52 0.11
N PRO A 75 4.90 19.48 1.43
CA PRO A 75 5.76 20.48 2.05
C PRO A 75 7.13 20.56 1.39
N THR A 76 7.63 21.79 1.22
CA THR A 76 8.98 22.08 0.77
C THR A 76 9.98 21.64 1.85
N MET A 77 11.00 20.86 1.47
CA MET A 77 12.08 20.50 2.39
C MET A 77 13.00 21.72 2.57
N PRO A 78 13.20 22.27 3.79
CA PRO A 78 14.17 23.33 4.00
C PRO A 78 15.59 22.80 3.73
N LYS A 79 16.40 23.52 2.94
CA LYS A 79 17.77 23.13 2.57
C LYS A 79 18.77 23.09 3.75
N GLN A 80 18.43 23.65 4.91
CA GLN A 80 19.44 24.13 5.89
C GLN A 80 19.73 23.25 7.12
N ASN A 81 19.05 22.14 7.40
CA ASN A 81 19.30 21.39 8.64
C ASN A 81 19.40 19.88 8.39
N GLN A 82 20.45 19.47 7.67
CA GLN A 82 20.74 18.07 7.37
C GLN A 82 21.44 17.31 8.51
N THR A 83 21.93 18.00 9.55
CA THR A 83 22.86 17.36 10.51
C THR A 83 22.26 16.91 11.83
N ASN A 84 21.07 17.35 12.28
CA ASN A 84 20.59 16.99 13.63
C ASN A 84 19.07 17.02 13.88
N ARG A 85 18.24 16.76 12.86
CA ARG A 85 16.80 16.55 13.10
C ARG A 85 16.37 15.16 12.66
N PRO A 86 15.57 14.41 13.45
CA PRO A 86 14.93 13.21 12.95
C PRO A 86 14.16 13.63 11.71
N ALA A 87 14.46 13.04 10.56
CA ALA A 87 13.82 13.38 9.29
C ALA A 87 12.30 13.40 9.49
N ILE A 88 11.72 14.60 9.64
CA ILE A 88 10.29 14.77 9.78
C ILE A 88 9.75 14.16 8.50
N LYS A 89 9.07 13.01 8.64
CA LYS A 89 8.48 12.28 7.52
C LYS A 89 7.30 13.12 7.02
N LEU A 90 7.62 14.18 6.29
CA LEU A 90 6.67 15.15 5.77
C LEU A 90 5.74 14.41 4.83
N ARG A 91 4.52 14.24 5.30
CA ARG A 91 3.40 13.71 4.52
C ARG A 91 2.96 14.77 3.52
N CYS A 92 2.55 14.34 2.35
CA CYS A 92 1.93 15.19 1.36
C CYS A 92 0.40 15.09 1.51
N ASP A 93 -0.27 16.20 1.28
CA ASP A 93 -1.72 16.22 1.17
C ASP A 93 -2.13 15.73 -0.22
N CYS A 94 -2.66 14.51 -0.27
CA CYS A 94 -3.17 13.85 -1.47
C CYS A 94 -4.69 13.74 -1.41
N SER A 95 -5.37 14.83 -1.06
CA SER A 95 -6.82 14.86 -0.90
C SER A 95 -7.52 15.48 -2.10
N ARG A 96 -8.68 14.94 -2.45
CA ARG A 96 -9.63 15.50 -3.42
C ARG A 96 -11.02 15.41 -2.79
N ASN A 97 -11.80 16.49 -2.87
CA ASN A 97 -13.13 16.58 -2.23
C ASN A 97 -13.11 16.24 -0.73
N ASN A 98 -12.12 16.77 0.00
CA ASN A 98 -11.93 16.58 1.44
C ASN A 98 -11.63 15.14 1.92
N GLU A 99 -11.31 14.21 1.00
CA GLU A 99 -10.84 12.87 1.36
C GLU A 99 -9.63 12.43 0.54
N PRO A 100 -8.77 11.53 1.06
CA PRO A 100 -7.56 11.11 0.37
C PRO A 100 -7.90 10.27 -0.86
N TRP A 101 -7.35 10.64 -2.01
CA TRP A 101 -7.41 9.79 -3.19
C TRP A 101 -6.34 8.69 -3.18
N LEU A 102 -5.28 8.90 -2.40
CA LEU A 102 -4.16 7.97 -2.24
C LEU A 102 -3.96 7.62 -0.77
N ILE A 103 -4.00 6.33 -0.46
CA ILE A 103 -3.59 5.76 0.82
C ILE A 103 -2.21 5.14 0.65
N SER A 104 -1.20 5.83 1.16
CA SER A 104 0.21 5.45 1.06
C SER A 104 0.95 5.92 2.31
N ARG A 105 2.19 5.45 2.50
CA ARG A 105 3.04 5.89 3.61
C ARG A 105 3.27 7.42 3.58
N PHE A 106 3.38 8.01 2.40
CA PHE A 106 3.69 9.44 2.24
C PHE A 106 2.47 10.34 2.08
N SER A 107 1.26 9.79 2.04
CA SER A 107 0.02 10.56 2.11
C SER A 107 -0.55 10.52 3.54
N VAL A 108 -1.31 9.48 3.88
CA VAL A 108 -1.97 9.34 5.18
C VAL A 108 -1.08 8.70 6.25
N GLY A 109 0.10 8.21 5.86
CA GLY A 109 0.98 7.46 6.76
C GLY A 109 0.57 5.99 6.87
N TRP A 110 0.89 5.38 8.00
CA TRP A 110 0.59 3.98 8.29
C TRP A 110 -0.82 3.83 8.85
N LEU A 111 -1.83 4.24 8.08
CA LEU A 111 -3.24 4.32 8.52
C LEU A 111 -3.73 3.00 9.15
N CYS A 112 -3.33 1.86 8.56
CA CYS A 112 -3.70 0.52 9.01
C CYS A 112 -2.56 -0.23 9.71
N GLY A 113 -1.52 0.47 10.16
CA GLY A 113 -0.32 -0.13 10.74
C GLY A 113 0.88 -0.11 9.79
N VAL A 114 2.07 -0.21 10.36
CA VAL A 114 3.33 -0.15 9.59
C VAL A 114 3.39 -1.37 8.67
N HIS A 115 3.63 -1.15 7.38
CA HIS A 115 3.69 -2.23 6.38
C HIS A 115 2.50 -3.21 6.46
N ALA A 116 1.28 -2.70 6.66
CA ALA A 116 0.07 -3.52 6.64
C ALA A 116 -0.01 -4.34 5.34
N ASP A 117 -0.37 -5.62 5.47
CA ASP A 117 -0.54 -6.54 4.34
C ASP A 117 -1.94 -6.43 3.70
N TRP A 118 -2.15 -7.20 2.64
CA TRP A 118 -3.40 -7.26 1.89
C TRP A 118 -4.63 -7.40 2.79
N ILE A 119 -4.64 -8.40 3.67
CA ILE A 119 -5.80 -8.67 4.50
C ILE A 119 -5.97 -7.62 5.61
N THR A 120 -4.87 -7.08 6.14
CA THR A 120 -4.92 -6.01 7.15
C THR A 120 -5.54 -4.75 6.57
N TYR A 121 -5.18 -4.35 5.35
CA TYR A 121 -5.82 -3.22 4.68
C TYR A 121 -7.32 -3.47 4.41
N HIS A 122 -7.68 -4.64 3.88
CA HIS A 122 -9.08 -4.98 3.59
C HIS A 122 -9.97 -4.93 4.84
N ARG A 123 -9.45 -5.32 6.01
CA ARG A 123 -10.18 -5.26 7.28
C ARG A 123 -10.23 -3.87 7.89
N CYS A 124 -9.17 -3.09 7.72
CA CYS A 124 -9.02 -1.81 8.40
C CYS A 124 -9.68 -0.65 7.64
N LEU A 125 -9.52 -0.60 6.31
CA LEU A 125 -9.86 0.59 5.52
C LEU A 125 -11.33 0.98 5.56
N PRO A 126 -12.31 0.07 5.39
CA PRO A 126 -13.72 0.47 5.39
C PRO A 126 -14.11 1.20 6.67
N THR A 127 -13.75 0.65 7.83
CA THR A 127 -14.04 1.26 9.13
C THR A 127 -13.25 2.54 9.35
N LYS A 128 -11.94 2.52 9.06
CA LYS A 128 -11.07 3.66 9.36
C LYS A 128 -11.37 4.88 8.48
N MET A 129 -11.64 4.65 7.20
CA MET A 129 -12.04 5.71 6.27
C MET A 129 -13.40 6.30 6.62
N ASN A 130 -14.37 5.46 7.02
CA ASN A 130 -15.67 5.95 7.46
C ASN A 130 -15.58 6.79 8.74
N PHE A 131 -14.71 6.40 9.67
CA PHE A 131 -14.47 7.15 10.90
C PHE A 131 -13.78 8.49 10.65
N ASP A 132 -12.74 8.52 9.80
CA ASP A 132 -11.95 9.74 9.57
C ASP A 132 -12.61 10.70 8.55
N TYR A 133 -13.39 10.19 7.59
CA TYR A 133 -13.90 10.96 6.44
C TYR A 133 -15.42 10.80 6.19
N GLY A 134 -16.16 10.23 7.14
CA GLY A 134 -17.61 10.07 7.02
C GLY A 134 -18.06 8.89 6.15
N LEU A 135 -19.36 8.62 6.18
CA LEU A 135 -19.99 7.48 5.51
C LEU A 135 -20.17 7.76 4.01
N ASN A 136 -19.16 7.41 3.21
CA ASN A 136 -19.23 7.44 1.74
C ASN A 136 -19.04 6.03 1.19
N GLN A 137 -19.67 5.73 0.05
CA GLN A 137 -19.29 4.54 -0.72
C GLN A 137 -17.92 4.76 -1.36
N ARG A 138 -17.00 3.83 -1.11
CA ARG A 138 -15.62 3.91 -1.59
C ARG A 138 -15.23 2.66 -2.35
N LYS A 139 -14.58 2.85 -3.49
CA LYS A 139 -13.93 1.78 -4.25
C LYS A 139 -12.43 1.84 -4.01
N PHE A 140 -11.89 0.84 -3.32
CA PHE A 140 -10.45 0.74 -3.08
C PHE A 140 -9.77 0.02 -4.25
N LEU A 141 -8.82 0.69 -4.89
CA LEU A 141 -7.97 0.15 -5.94
C LEU A 141 -6.59 -0.15 -5.36
N TYR A 142 -6.20 -1.42 -5.32
CA TYR A 142 -4.95 -1.81 -4.69
C TYR A 142 -3.77 -1.76 -5.66
N ALA A 143 -2.63 -1.31 -5.14
CA ALA A 143 -1.38 -1.16 -5.85
C ALA A 143 -0.21 -1.72 -5.01
N THR A 144 0.83 -2.26 -5.65
CA THR A 144 2.06 -2.66 -4.94
C THR A 144 3.31 -2.62 -5.83
N LEU A 145 4.48 -2.90 -5.22
CA LEU A 145 5.72 -3.19 -5.94
C LEU A 145 6.30 -4.52 -5.46
N LEU A 146 6.79 -5.30 -6.42
CA LEU A 146 7.55 -6.52 -6.20
C LEU A 146 9.03 -6.33 -6.57
N ARG A 147 9.83 -7.30 -6.16
CA ARG A 147 11.27 -7.37 -6.43
C ARG A 147 11.71 -8.83 -6.51
N GLU A 148 12.76 -9.09 -7.28
CA GLU A 148 13.40 -10.41 -7.34
C GLU A 148 13.68 -10.92 -5.91
N PRO A 149 13.20 -12.12 -5.55
CA PRO A 149 13.16 -12.58 -4.16
C PRO A 149 14.50 -12.64 -3.44
N VAL A 150 15.57 -13.10 -4.11
CA VAL A 150 16.90 -13.18 -3.48
C VAL A 150 17.43 -11.78 -3.19
N SER A 151 17.32 -10.90 -4.17
CA SER A 151 17.73 -9.49 -4.06
C SER A 151 16.93 -8.76 -2.99
N ARG A 152 15.62 -9.02 -2.90
CA ARG A 152 14.74 -8.49 -1.87
C ARG A 152 15.13 -8.99 -0.48
N PHE A 153 15.40 -10.28 -0.34
CA PHE A 153 15.82 -10.91 0.92
C PHE A 153 17.17 -10.37 1.41
N ILE A 154 18.18 -10.29 0.54
CA ILE A 154 19.50 -9.70 0.88
C ILE A 154 19.36 -8.22 1.25
N SER A 155 18.57 -7.46 0.49
CA SER A 155 18.26 -6.06 0.82
C SER A 155 17.60 -5.91 2.19
N GLU A 156 16.82 -6.90 2.61
CA GLU A 156 16.23 -6.98 3.95
C GLU A 156 17.27 -7.28 5.02
N TYR A 157 18.05 -8.35 4.83
CA TYR A 157 19.16 -8.73 5.71
C TYR A 157 20.12 -7.55 5.95
N LEU A 158 20.59 -6.89 4.90
CA LEU A 158 21.49 -5.73 5.00
C LEU A 158 20.84 -4.52 5.70
N HIS A 159 19.51 -4.41 5.66
CA HIS A 159 18.79 -3.37 6.41
C HIS A 159 18.73 -3.69 7.91
N ASN A 160 18.59 -4.97 8.27
CA ASN A 160 18.64 -5.41 9.66
C ASN A 160 19.99 -5.18 10.30
N LEU A 161 21.08 -5.43 9.56
CA LEU A 161 22.43 -5.10 10.03
C LEU A 161 22.60 -3.61 10.40
N ARG A 162 21.76 -2.73 9.84
CA ARG A 162 21.72 -1.30 10.14
C ARG A 162 20.67 -0.92 11.19
N GLY A 163 20.10 -1.89 11.89
CA GLY A 163 19.16 -1.68 13.00
C GLY A 163 17.68 -1.62 12.61
N ALA A 164 17.30 -1.97 11.37
CA ALA A 164 15.89 -2.20 11.08
C ALA A 164 15.39 -3.45 11.83
N THR A 165 14.18 -3.40 12.38
CA THR A 165 13.62 -4.53 13.16
C THR A 165 12.24 -4.99 12.67
N TRP A 166 11.48 -4.10 12.02
CA TRP A 166 10.06 -4.27 11.67
C TRP A 166 9.16 -4.76 12.83
N LEU A 167 9.55 -4.49 14.08
CA LEU A 167 8.76 -4.85 15.26
C LEU A 167 7.37 -4.21 15.29
N SER A 168 7.26 -3.00 14.71
CA SER A 168 6.00 -2.25 14.62
C SER A 168 5.14 -2.64 13.42
N GLU A 169 5.60 -3.55 12.54
CA GLU A 169 4.75 -4.03 11.45
C GLU A 169 3.53 -4.76 12.02
N ARG A 170 2.36 -4.48 11.46
CA ARG A 170 1.10 -5.07 11.90
C ARG A 170 0.86 -6.36 11.13
N LEU A 171 0.89 -7.48 11.85
CA LEU A 171 0.51 -8.78 11.31
C LEU A 171 -0.99 -9.03 11.44
N PRO A 172 -1.57 -9.90 10.58
CA PRO A 172 -2.99 -10.16 10.55
C PRO A 172 -3.46 -11.07 11.71
N CYS A 173 -2.50 -11.61 12.47
CA CYS A 173 -2.68 -12.48 13.62
C CYS A 173 -1.87 -11.99 14.81
N HIS A 174 -2.50 -11.94 15.99
CA HIS A 174 -1.81 -11.58 17.24
C HIS A 174 -0.70 -12.58 17.62
N LYS A 175 -0.94 -13.88 17.43
CA LYS A 175 0.07 -14.92 17.71
C LYS A 175 1.30 -14.77 16.82
N ALA A 176 1.11 -14.44 15.54
CA ALA A 176 2.22 -14.15 14.64
C ALA A 176 3.04 -12.92 15.10
N GLN A 177 2.36 -11.89 15.63
CA GLN A 177 3.01 -10.73 16.23
C GLN A 177 3.87 -11.13 17.43
N GLN A 178 3.33 -11.94 18.34
CA GLN A 178 4.04 -12.44 19.52
C GLN A 178 5.28 -13.26 19.14
N LEU A 179 5.13 -14.23 18.24
CA LEU A 179 6.22 -15.09 17.78
C LEU A 179 7.37 -14.28 17.18
N ARG A 180 7.06 -13.24 16.40
CA ARG A 180 8.09 -12.31 15.90
C ARG A 180 8.80 -11.57 17.02
N HIS A 181 8.07 -11.05 18.01
CA HIS A 181 8.66 -10.30 19.12
C HIS A 181 9.60 -11.18 19.95
N GLN A 182 9.25 -12.45 20.14
CA GLN A 182 10.08 -13.45 20.81
C GLN A 182 11.36 -13.77 20.02
N ASN A 183 11.28 -13.80 18.69
CA ASN A 183 12.37 -14.22 17.82
C ASN A 183 13.06 -13.00 17.20
N SER A 184 14.12 -12.53 17.86
CA SER A 184 14.90 -11.35 17.47
C SER A 184 15.77 -11.56 16.22
N CYS A 185 15.19 -12.01 15.10
CA CYS A 185 15.93 -12.37 13.89
C CYS A 185 16.80 -11.23 13.33
N TRP A 186 16.42 -9.97 13.59
CA TRP A 186 17.17 -8.78 13.19
C TRP A 186 18.49 -8.59 13.94
N LYS A 187 18.72 -9.30 15.06
CA LYS A 187 19.99 -9.26 15.81
C LYS A 187 21.08 -10.13 15.19
N ASN A 188 20.75 -10.99 14.22
CA ASN A 188 21.74 -11.86 13.59
C ASN A 188 22.71 -11.03 12.74
N THR A 189 24.00 -11.19 13.01
CA THR A 189 25.08 -10.42 12.36
C THR A 189 25.61 -11.07 11.09
N ASN A 190 25.25 -12.33 10.81
CA ASN A 190 25.62 -13.05 9.60
C ASN A 190 24.39 -13.64 8.89
N LEU A 191 24.55 -13.94 7.59
CA LEU A 191 23.48 -14.39 6.72
C LEU A 191 22.93 -15.76 7.16
N THR A 192 23.79 -16.69 7.56
CA THR A 192 23.38 -18.04 8.01
C THR A 192 22.49 -17.99 9.24
N GLY A 193 22.83 -17.19 10.24
CA GLY A 193 22.02 -16.97 11.44
C GLY A 193 20.69 -16.29 11.11
N PHE A 194 20.70 -15.35 10.15
CA PHE A 194 19.48 -14.72 9.66
C PHE A 194 18.54 -15.75 8.99
N ILE A 195 19.08 -16.62 8.12
CA ILE A 195 18.32 -17.69 7.46
C ILE A 195 17.74 -18.69 8.46
N ARG A 196 18.54 -19.13 9.45
CA ARG A 196 18.15 -20.16 10.43
C ARG A 196 17.19 -19.66 11.51
N CYS A 197 16.85 -18.38 11.53
CA CYS A 197 15.96 -17.85 12.56
C CYS A 197 14.54 -18.44 12.40
N PRO A 198 13.96 -19.09 13.43
CA PRO A 198 12.72 -19.87 13.30
C PRO A 198 11.49 -19.08 12.80
N PHE A 199 11.46 -17.77 13.01
CA PHE A 199 10.35 -16.89 12.60
C PHE A 199 10.85 -15.71 11.76
N ASN A 200 11.77 -15.98 10.83
CA ASN A 200 12.25 -14.95 9.93
C ASN A 200 11.17 -14.49 8.95
N SER A 201 10.54 -13.36 9.26
CA SER A 201 9.50 -12.74 8.43
C SER A 201 9.95 -12.28 7.03
N ALA A 202 11.26 -12.33 6.74
CA ALA A 202 11.80 -12.11 5.41
C ALA A 202 11.53 -13.28 4.46
N ILE A 203 11.38 -14.50 4.98
CA ILE A 203 11.11 -15.68 4.15
C ILE A 203 9.70 -15.57 3.55
N ASN A 204 9.59 -15.72 2.23
CA ASN A 204 8.33 -15.67 1.48
C ASN A 204 7.47 -14.42 1.82
N ARG A 205 8.13 -13.28 2.05
CA ARG A 205 7.48 -12.06 2.51
C ARG A 205 6.47 -11.54 1.49
N GLN A 206 6.80 -11.53 0.20
CA GLN A 206 5.92 -10.95 -0.82
C GLN A 206 4.64 -11.76 -0.91
N THR A 207 4.76 -13.09 -0.97
CA THR A 207 3.63 -14.00 -0.97
C THR A 207 2.78 -13.81 0.29
N ARG A 208 3.38 -13.88 1.48
CA ARG A 208 2.66 -13.66 2.74
C ARG A 208 1.88 -12.35 2.76
N MET A 209 2.52 -11.25 2.38
CA MET A 209 1.90 -9.91 2.43
C MET A 209 0.78 -9.72 1.39
N LEU A 210 0.73 -10.59 0.38
CA LEU A 210 -0.30 -10.57 -0.65
C LEU A 210 -1.34 -11.68 -0.48
N SER A 211 -1.11 -12.66 0.40
CA SER A 211 -2.05 -13.73 0.69
C SER A 211 -3.26 -13.23 1.50
N SER A 212 -4.39 -13.92 1.34
CA SER A 212 -5.58 -13.77 2.19
C SER A 212 -5.63 -14.81 3.33
N SER A 213 -4.58 -15.59 3.55
CA SER A 213 -4.60 -16.66 4.56
C SER A 213 -4.43 -16.10 5.97
N ILE A 214 -5.46 -16.35 6.77
CA ILE A 214 -5.43 -16.23 8.24
C ILE A 214 -5.86 -17.53 8.88
N ARG A 215 -5.60 -18.66 8.21
CA ARG A 215 -5.90 -19.99 8.77
C ARG A 215 -5.18 -20.12 10.13
N ASN A 216 -5.85 -20.78 11.06
CA ASN A 216 -5.24 -21.28 12.29
C ASN A 216 -4.63 -20.22 13.24
N CYS A 217 -5.03 -18.95 13.17
CA CYS A 217 -4.50 -17.88 14.05
C CYS A 217 -4.61 -18.19 15.56
N GLN A 218 -5.55 -19.05 15.93
CA GLN A 218 -5.82 -19.49 17.31
C GLN A 218 -5.17 -20.84 17.66
N SER A 219 -4.59 -21.55 16.68
CA SER A 219 -4.03 -22.89 16.88
C SER A 219 -2.75 -22.84 17.71
N PRO A 220 -2.55 -23.72 18.72
CA PRO A 220 -1.30 -23.89 19.44
C PRO A 220 -0.12 -24.20 18.50
N SER A 221 -0.37 -24.93 17.42
CA SER A 221 0.64 -25.36 16.43
C SER A 221 0.86 -24.34 15.30
N PHE A 222 0.34 -23.12 15.42
CA PHE A 222 0.50 -22.06 14.41
C PHE A 222 1.97 -21.78 14.10
N THR A 223 2.29 -21.76 12.81
CA THR A 223 3.59 -21.44 12.24
C THR A 223 3.48 -20.20 11.34
N TYR A 224 4.61 -19.57 11.03
CA TYR A 224 4.61 -18.42 10.12
C TYR A 224 4.13 -18.80 8.70
N SER A 225 4.32 -20.05 8.31
CA SER A 225 3.88 -20.60 7.03
C SER A 225 2.36 -20.68 6.88
N ASP A 226 1.61 -20.73 7.99
CA ASP A 226 0.13 -20.72 7.94
C ASP A 226 -0.44 -19.40 7.37
N LEU A 227 0.35 -18.32 7.39
CA LEU A 227 0.02 -17.03 6.78
C LEU A 227 0.30 -16.98 5.26
N ILE A 228 0.92 -18.02 4.71
CA ILE A 228 1.35 -18.06 3.32
C ILE A 228 0.36 -18.90 2.51
N ASP A 229 -0.18 -18.30 1.46
CA ASP A 229 -1.05 -18.95 0.49
C ASP A 229 -0.74 -18.37 -0.89
N LEU A 230 0.09 -19.10 -1.65
CA LEU A 230 0.59 -18.68 -2.95
C LEU A 230 -0.53 -18.49 -3.98
N SER A 231 -1.50 -19.40 -4.00
CA SER A 231 -2.64 -19.30 -4.92
C SER A 231 -3.47 -18.05 -4.63
N SER A 232 -3.70 -17.72 -3.35
CA SER A 232 -4.34 -16.46 -2.97
C SER A 232 -3.50 -15.25 -3.34
N ALA A 233 -2.19 -15.28 -3.13
CA ALA A 233 -1.31 -14.16 -3.45
C ALA A 233 -1.32 -13.86 -4.96
N LYS A 234 -1.27 -14.89 -5.82
CA LYS A 234 -1.38 -14.75 -7.27
C LYS A 234 -2.70 -14.12 -7.70
N ARG A 235 -3.84 -14.64 -7.20
CA ARG A 235 -5.17 -14.07 -7.50
C ARG A 235 -5.30 -12.62 -7.02
N ASN A 236 -4.83 -12.32 -5.82
CA ASN A 236 -4.90 -10.98 -5.27
C ASN A 236 -4.04 -10.00 -6.10
N LEU A 237 -2.80 -10.38 -6.43
CA LEU A 237 -1.91 -9.59 -7.29
C LEU A 237 -2.52 -9.36 -8.68
N GLU A 238 -3.11 -10.39 -9.28
CA GLU A 238 -3.80 -10.28 -10.57
C GLU A 238 -5.01 -9.33 -10.48
N SER A 239 -5.76 -9.35 -9.38
CA SER A 239 -6.90 -8.46 -9.17
C SER A 239 -6.52 -7.00 -8.87
N MET A 240 -5.26 -6.73 -8.54
CA MET A 240 -4.81 -5.36 -8.27
C MET A 240 -4.90 -4.49 -9.52
N GLU A 241 -5.31 -3.25 -9.29
CA GLU A 241 -5.29 -2.17 -10.29
C GLU A 241 -3.90 -2.00 -10.88
N PHE A 242 -2.87 -2.11 -10.04
CA PHE A 242 -1.50 -1.94 -10.45
C PHE A 242 -0.55 -2.82 -9.62
N PHE A 243 0.47 -3.34 -10.28
CA PHE A 243 1.70 -3.65 -9.58
C PHE A 243 2.88 -3.37 -10.52
N GLY A 244 4.02 -3.06 -9.93
CA GLY A 244 5.27 -2.86 -10.67
C GLY A 244 6.39 -3.75 -10.17
N LEU A 245 7.49 -3.76 -10.92
CA LEU A 245 8.71 -4.50 -10.61
C LEU A 245 9.84 -3.52 -10.37
N THR A 246 10.58 -3.73 -9.28
CA THR A 246 11.70 -2.88 -8.89
C THR A 246 12.76 -2.78 -10.00
N GLU A 247 13.02 -3.90 -10.66
CA GLU A 247 13.97 -4.10 -11.76
C GLU A 247 13.53 -3.36 -13.04
N HIS A 248 12.27 -2.96 -13.12
CA HIS A 248 11.67 -2.28 -14.27
C HIS A 248 10.93 -1.02 -13.81
N ILE A 249 11.51 -0.23 -12.91
CA ILE A 249 10.80 0.88 -12.25
C ILE A 249 10.30 1.95 -13.24
N HIS A 250 11.07 2.21 -14.30
CA HIS A 250 10.68 3.16 -15.35
C HIS A 250 9.43 2.67 -16.09
N LEU A 251 9.40 1.39 -16.49
CA LEU A 251 8.21 0.77 -17.09
C LEU A 251 7.05 0.69 -16.10
N SER A 252 7.35 0.48 -14.81
CA SER A 252 6.34 0.47 -13.75
C SER A 252 5.65 1.82 -13.61
N GLN A 253 6.36 2.94 -13.79
CA GLN A 253 5.72 4.26 -13.82
C GLN A 253 4.83 4.45 -15.05
N ARG A 254 5.30 4.03 -16.24
CA ARG A 254 4.47 4.08 -17.46
C ARG A 254 3.20 3.23 -17.32
N LEU A 255 3.32 2.06 -16.71
CA LEU A 255 2.18 1.20 -16.41
C LEU A 255 1.23 1.85 -15.39
N PHE A 256 1.76 2.55 -14.39
CA PHE A 256 0.94 3.26 -13.39
C PHE A 256 0.11 4.39 -14.00
N GLU A 257 0.66 5.12 -14.97
CA GLU A 257 -0.04 6.19 -15.72
C GLU A 257 -1.28 5.68 -16.48
N GLN A 258 -1.42 4.37 -16.62
CA GLN A 258 -2.44 3.70 -17.42
C GLN A 258 -3.51 3.01 -16.57
N THR A 259 -3.44 3.20 -15.25
CA THR A 259 -4.45 2.75 -14.30
C THR A 259 -5.81 3.40 -14.57
N SER A 260 -6.88 2.71 -14.22
CA SER A 260 -8.25 3.21 -14.23
C SER A 260 -8.40 4.50 -13.41
N TYR A 261 -7.64 4.66 -12.34
CA TYR A 261 -7.59 5.91 -11.57
C TYR A 261 -7.03 7.07 -12.40
N CYS A 262 -5.90 6.86 -13.09
CA CYS A 262 -5.33 7.87 -13.99
C CYS A 262 -6.27 8.24 -15.14
N LYS A 263 -7.04 7.26 -15.65
CA LYS A 263 -8.03 7.47 -16.72
C LYS A 263 -9.21 8.36 -16.33
N LEU A 264 -9.36 8.69 -15.04
CA LEU A 264 -10.31 9.71 -14.58
C LEU A 264 -9.88 11.14 -14.96
N PHE A 265 -8.62 11.33 -15.38
CA PHE A 265 -8.04 12.62 -15.75
C PHE A 265 -7.73 12.65 -17.25
N ARG A 266 -7.73 13.86 -17.84
CA ARG A 266 -7.33 14.04 -19.24
C ARG A 266 -5.83 13.82 -19.39
N ILE A 267 -5.05 14.24 -18.39
CA ILE A 267 -3.61 14.02 -18.32
C ILE A 267 -3.29 13.37 -16.97
N CYS A 268 -2.64 12.22 -16.99
CA CYS A 268 -2.04 11.58 -15.81
C CYS A 268 -0.61 11.17 -16.16
N SER A 269 0.38 11.91 -15.66
CA SER A 269 1.78 11.61 -15.99
C SER A 269 2.75 12.04 -14.89
N PHE A 270 3.86 11.32 -14.80
CA PHE A 270 5.00 11.74 -14.00
C PHE A 270 5.73 12.86 -14.72
N GLN A 271 6.00 13.96 -14.02
CA GLN A 271 6.81 15.07 -14.52
C GLN A 271 8.20 14.61 -14.99
N PHE A 272 8.77 13.62 -14.29
CA PHE A 272 10.00 12.94 -14.67
C PHE A 272 10.02 11.52 -14.11
N TYR A 273 10.51 10.59 -14.93
CA TYR A 273 10.62 9.19 -14.57
C TYR A 273 11.84 8.94 -13.67
N LEU A 274 11.74 7.89 -12.85
CA LEU A 274 12.84 7.30 -12.12
C LEU A 274 13.72 6.55 -13.13
N GLU A 275 15.02 6.67 -12.93
CA GLU A 275 15.99 5.88 -13.68
C GLU A 275 15.80 4.39 -13.37
N GLN A 276 15.97 3.52 -14.38
CA GLN A 276 15.88 2.06 -14.19
C GLN A 276 16.85 1.58 -13.10
N ASP A 277 18.01 2.21 -13.03
CA ASP A 277 19.06 2.00 -12.05
C ASP A 277 18.73 2.73 -10.73
N VAL A 278 17.66 2.36 -10.05
CA VAL A 278 17.51 2.69 -8.62
C VAL A 278 18.54 1.85 -7.86
N ARG A 279 19.83 2.18 -8.02
CA ARG A 279 20.93 1.34 -7.58
C ARG A 279 20.92 1.27 -6.07
N ASN A 280 20.55 0.12 -5.56
CA ASN A 280 20.98 -0.27 -4.22
C ASN A 280 22.37 -0.89 -4.36
N ASN A 281 23.38 -0.03 -4.56
CA ASN A 281 24.78 -0.46 -4.77
C ASN A 281 25.19 -1.52 -3.74
N GLN A 282 24.84 -1.32 -2.47
CA GLN A 282 25.16 -2.27 -1.40
C GLN A 282 24.54 -3.66 -1.59
N THR A 283 23.29 -3.75 -2.05
CA THR A 283 22.68 -5.06 -2.34
C THR A 283 23.30 -5.70 -3.57
N ASN A 284 23.54 -4.94 -4.64
CA ASN A 284 24.15 -5.47 -5.85
C ASN A 284 25.58 -5.94 -5.59
N ASP A 285 26.38 -5.13 -4.89
CA ASP A 285 27.73 -5.48 -4.44
C ASP A 285 27.73 -6.77 -3.61
N TYR A 286 26.79 -6.93 -2.67
CA TYR A 286 26.68 -8.15 -1.88
C TYR A 286 26.34 -9.36 -2.76
N LEU A 287 25.37 -9.20 -3.67
CA LEU A 287 24.94 -10.28 -4.57
C LEU A 287 26.03 -10.74 -5.53
N GLU A 288 26.87 -9.83 -6.01
CA GLU A 288 27.92 -10.09 -7.00
C GLU A 288 29.23 -10.53 -6.37
N LYS A 289 29.63 -9.92 -5.25
CA LYS A 289 30.98 -10.08 -4.68
C LYS A 289 31.03 -11.00 -3.45
N ILE A 290 29.90 -11.17 -2.75
CA ILE A 290 29.88 -11.85 -1.43
C ILE A 290 29.03 -13.11 -1.47
N LEU A 291 27.84 -13.05 -2.06
CA LEU A 291 26.89 -14.15 -2.05
C LEU A 291 27.35 -15.30 -2.96
N THR A 292 27.60 -16.47 -2.38
CA THR A 292 28.00 -17.65 -3.15
C THR A 292 26.85 -18.22 -3.98
N SER A 293 27.15 -19.02 -5.01
CA SER A 293 26.14 -19.72 -5.82
C SER A 293 25.31 -20.72 -5.00
N VAL A 294 25.93 -21.36 -4.00
CA VAL A 294 25.26 -22.29 -3.07
C VAL A 294 24.28 -21.53 -2.18
N GLU A 295 24.69 -20.43 -1.56
CA GLU A 295 23.78 -19.60 -0.76
C GLU A 295 22.66 -19.00 -1.61
N ARG A 296 22.96 -18.56 -2.84
CA ARG A 296 21.94 -18.06 -3.77
C ARG A 296 20.89 -19.12 -4.07
N THR A 297 21.30 -20.35 -4.36
CA THR A 297 20.38 -21.48 -4.58
C THR A 297 19.56 -21.76 -3.33
N HIS A 298 20.19 -21.78 -2.15
CA HIS A 298 19.49 -21.99 -0.89
C HIS A 298 18.48 -20.87 -0.59
N LEU A 299 18.83 -19.60 -0.86
CA LEU A 299 17.91 -18.47 -0.71
C LEU A 299 16.71 -18.56 -1.65
N ARG A 300 16.89 -19.06 -2.88
CA ARG A 300 15.78 -19.35 -3.80
C ARG A 300 14.89 -20.47 -3.25
N GLN A 301 15.46 -21.52 -2.66
CA GLN A 301 14.71 -22.63 -2.09
C GLN A 301 13.87 -22.21 -0.90
N ILE A 302 14.44 -21.49 0.07
CA ILE A 302 13.67 -21.06 1.25
C ILE A 302 12.62 -20.01 0.89
N ASN A 303 12.83 -19.23 -0.19
CA ASN A 303 11.86 -18.26 -0.71
C ASN A 303 11.10 -18.81 -1.94
N SER A 304 10.82 -20.12 -2.00
CA SER A 304 10.23 -20.78 -3.17
C SER A 304 8.90 -20.15 -3.61
N ASP A 305 8.04 -19.79 -2.66
CA ASP A 305 6.74 -19.19 -2.98
C ASP A 305 6.91 -17.77 -3.53
N ASP A 306 7.83 -16.98 -2.98
CA ASP A 306 8.17 -15.66 -3.52
C ASP A 306 8.78 -15.77 -4.93
N VAL A 307 9.59 -16.81 -5.21
CA VAL A 307 10.13 -17.10 -6.55
C VAL A 307 9.01 -17.40 -7.53
N GLU A 308 8.12 -18.31 -7.18
CA GLU A 308 7.00 -18.68 -8.06
C GLU A 308 6.01 -17.52 -8.26
N LEU A 309 5.75 -16.72 -7.21
CA LEU A 309 4.94 -15.51 -7.31
C LEU A 309 5.61 -14.47 -8.21
N TYR A 310 6.92 -14.24 -8.07
CA TYR A 310 7.65 -13.26 -8.86
C TYR A 310 7.71 -13.66 -10.33
N ASP A 311 7.91 -14.94 -10.65
CA ASP A 311 7.90 -15.45 -12.02
C ASP A 311 6.50 -15.28 -12.67
N PHE A 312 5.43 -15.55 -11.92
CA PHE A 312 4.06 -15.24 -12.34
C PHE A 312 3.87 -13.74 -12.58
N ALA A 313 4.27 -12.91 -11.61
CA ALA A 313 4.14 -11.46 -11.67
C ALA A 313 4.91 -10.87 -12.85
N LYS A 314 6.10 -11.39 -13.16
CA LYS A 314 6.92 -10.93 -14.28
C LYS A 314 6.23 -11.17 -15.61
N LYS A 315 5.67 -12.36 -15.83
CA LYS A 315 4.89 -12.68 -17.04
C LYS A 315 3.69 -11.74 -17.18
N LEU A 316 2.90 -11.62 -16.12
CA LEU A 316 1.72 -10.75 -16.11
C LEU A 316 2.06 -9.27 -16.29
N PHE A 317 3.15 -8.79 -15.67
CA PHE A 317 3.63 -7.42 -15.81
C PHE A 317 3.97 -7.12 -17.27
N PHE A 318 4.77 -7.98 -17.92
CA PHE A 318 5.16 -7.74 -19.30
C PHE A 318 3.98 -7.84 -20.26
N GLN A 319 3.05 -8.79 -20.04
CA GLN A 319 1.79 -8.85 -20.78
C GLN A 319 0.99 -7.54 -20.66
N ARG A 320 0.82 -7.00 -19.44
CA ARG A 320 0.13 -5.71 -19.22
C ARG A 320 0.86 -4.55 -19.89
N THR A 321 2.19 -4.48 -19.77
CA THR A 321 2.96 -3.39 -20.37
C THR A 321 2.91 -3.43 -21.89
N CYS A 322 2.98 -4.61 -22.51
CA CYS A 322 2.96 -4.72 -23.97
C CYS A 322 1.60 -4.33 -24.55
N GLN A 323 0.49 -4.78 -23.92
CA GLN A 323 -0.86 -4.37 -24.30
C GLN A 323 -1.04 -2.85 -24.26
N ILE A 324 -0.50 -2.20 -23.23
CA ILE A 324 -0.58 -0.75 -23.06
C ILE A 324 0.31 0.01 -24.02
N LEU A 325 1.50 -0.50 -24.32
CA LEU A 325 2.45 0.12 -25.24
C LEU A 325 2.11 -0.16 -26.71
N GLY A 326 1.07 -0.95 -27.00
CA GLY A 326 0.69 -1.31 -28.37
C GLY A 326 1.73 -2.18 -29.08
N VAL A 327 2.54 -2.92 -28.33
CA VAL A 327 3.58 -3.81 -28.89
C VAL A 327 3.19 -5.27 -28.70
N ALA A 328 3.68 -6.15 -29.58
CA ALA A 328 3.43 -7.58 -29.47
C ALA A 328 3.94 -8.12 -28.12
N CYS A 329 3.12 -8.92 -27.44
CA CYS A 329 3.54 -9.69 -26.26
C CYS A 329 4.19 -10.99 -26.78
N SER A 330 5.49 -11.18 -26.61
CA SER A 330 6.18 -12.45 -26.89
C SER A 330 6.32 -13.29 -25.64
#